data_AF-A0A2X0MB73-F1
#
_entry.id   AF-A0A2X0MB73-F1
#
_cell.length_a   1.000
_cell.length_b   1.000
_cell.length_c   1.000
_cell.angle_alpha   90.00
_cell.angle_beta   90.00
_cell.angle_gamma   90.00
#
_symmetry.space_group_name_H-M   'P 1'
#
loop_
_entity.id
_entity.type
_entity.pdbx_description
1 polymer ?
#
loop_
_entity_poly.entity_id
_entity_poly.type
_entity_poly.pdbx_seq_one_letter_code
_entity_poly.pdbx_strand_id
1 'polypeptide(L)'
;MDQSPFRAALFERDQRCLVTRIPPTLIVACHIIPVSRQDIWSEFGEDHPYGPACGLTLSRDLHAMWDQYMLGLYPLGISLDGRFVVHFFQPVNAHFRSFHGLVLERSRFRTTNDDDLPYAKYLLWHYSQCVMTHLRGIPVAEPRPVHPVDRFDALPPSVAASL
;
A
#
# COMPACT_ATOMS: atom_id res chain seq x y z
N MET A 1 2.46 15.80 22.15
CA MET A 1 2.10 16.80 21.11
C MET A 1 0.70 16.49 20.63
N ASP A 2 -0.09 17.53 20.38
CA ASP A 2 -1.42 17.39 19.78
C ASP A 2 -1.29 17.01 18.30
N GLN A 3 -1.79 15.83 17.93
CA GLN A 3 -1.77 15.36 16.53
C GLN A 3 -3.01 15.79 15.74
N SER A 4 -3.92 16.54 16.36
CA SER A 4 -5.18 16.96 15.74
C SER A 4 -4.99 17.75 14.44
N PRO A 5 -4.04 18.70 14.33
CA PRO A 5 -3.80 19.42 13.08
C PRO A 5 -3.35 18.52 11.92
N PHE A 6 -2.42 17.58 12.18
CA PHE A 6 -1.96 16.60 11.19
C PHE A 6 -3.12 15.74 10.67
N ARG A 7 -3.96 15.24 11.59
CA ARG A 7 -5.13 14.43 11.25
C ARG A 7 -6.12 15.22 10.41
N ALA A 8 -6.41 16.47 10.78
CA ALA A 8 -7.31 17.35 10.04
C ALA A 8 -6.81 17.60 8.62
N ALA A 9 -5.53 17.95 8.45
CA ALA A 9 -4.92 18.19 7.14
C ALA A 9 -4.99 16.97 6.23
N LEU A 10 -4.70 15.77 6.76
CA LEU A 10 -4.80 14.53 5.99
C LEU A 10 -6.24 14.19 5.59
N PHE A 11 -7.21 14.40 6.49
CA PHE A 11 -8.62 14.17 6.18
C PHE A 11 -9.15 15.17 5.16
N GLU A 12 -8.70 16.42 5.19
CA GLU A 12 -9.03 17.41 4.17
C GLU A 12 -8.42 17.04 2.81
N ARG A 13 -7.14 16.64 2.79
CA ARG A 13 -6.43 16.23 1.57
C ARG A 13 -7.03 14.98 0.94
N ASP A 14 -7.28 13.92 1.71
CA ASP A 14 -7.62 12.62 1.11
C ASP A 14 -9.14 12.35 1.06
N GLN A 15 -9.86 12.82 2.08
CA GLN A 15 -11.31 12.64 2.34
C GLN A 15 -11.83 11.20 2.36
N ARG A 16 -11.04 10.20 1.98
CA ARG A 16 -11.37 8.78 1.87
C ARG A 16 -10.11 7.97 2.02
N CYS A 17 -10.23 6.68 2.26
CA CYS A 17 -9.04 5.81 2.26
C CYS A 17 -8.40 5.85 0.87
N LEU A 18 -7.10 6.09 0.82
CA LEU A 18 -6.36 6.19 -0.44
C LEU A 18 -6.49 4.91 -1.28
N VAL A 19 -6.48 3.75 -0.63
CA VAL A 19 -6.55 2.43 -1.29
C VAL A 19 -8.01 2.03 -1.57
N THR A 20 -8.81 1.84 -0.53
CA THR A 20 -10.16 1.21 -0.63
C THR A 20 -11.30 2.20 -0.88
N ARG A 21 -11.06 3.51 -0.79
CA ARG A 21 -12.05 4.60 -0.99
C ARG A 21 -13.25 4.59 -0.04
N ILE A 22 -13.17 3.83 1.06
CA ILE A 22 -14.14 3.89 2.16
C ILE A 22 -14.27 5.32 2.71
N PRO A 23 -15.46 5.67 3.26
CA PRO A 23 -15.77 7.05 3.65
C PRO A 23 -14.91 7.59 4.80
N PRO A 24 -14.85 8.93 4.98
CA PRO A 24 -13.99 9.58 5.96
C PRO A 24 -14.30 9.22 7.42
N THR A 25 -15.49 8.70 7.71
CA THR A 25 -15.85 8.22 9.05
C THR A 25 -15.15 6.91 9.45
N LEU A 26 -14.54 6.21 8.48
CA LEU A 26 -13.93 4.89 8.67
C LEU A 26 -12.42 4.87 8.38
N ILE A 27 -11.80 6.04 8.24
CA ILE A 27 -10.36 6.17 8.01
C ILE A 27 -9.61 6.65 9.25
N VAL A 28 -8.32 6.40 9.22
CA VAL A 28 -7.35 6.90 10.19
C VAL A 28 -6.20 7.56 9.45
N ALA A 29 -5.68 8.63 10.04
CA ALA A 29 -4.42 9.22 9.64
C ALA A 29 -3.27 8.38 10.18
N CYS A 30 -2.28 8.10 9.33
CA CYS A 30 -1.07 7.37 9.67
C CYS A 30 0.14 8.12 9.14
N HIS A 31 1.26 8.04 9.86
CA HIS A 31 2.52 8.57 9.35
C HIS A 31 3.16 7.54 8.41
N ILE A 32 3.89 8.02 7.41
CA ILE A 32 4.64 7.17 6.48
C ILE A 32 5.79 6.49 7.23
N ILE A 33 6.59 7.28 7.95
CA ILE A 33 7.61 6.81 8.89
C ILE A 33 7.01 6.94 10.29
N PRO A 34 7.12 5.93 11.18
CA PRO A 34 6.54 6.04 12.51
C PRO A 34 7.00 7.32 13.23
N VAL A 35 6.09 8.08 13.82
CA VAL A 35 6.42 9.34 14.52
C VAL A 35 7.42 9.12 15.67
N SER A 36 7.51 7.91 16.22
CA SER A 36 8.49 7.53 17.23
C SER A 36 9.92 7.38 16.70
N ARG A 37 10.12 7.25 15.38
CA ARG A 37 11.43 7.10 14.72
C ARG A 37 12.03 8.45 14.37
N GLN A 38 12.23 9.28 15.39
CA GLN A 38 12.87 10.59 15.28
C GLN A 38 14.27 10.49 14.67
N ASP A 39 14.99 9.39 14.94
CA ASP A 39 16.27 9.08 14.32
C ASP A 39 16.21 9.11 12.78
N ILE A 40 15.18 8.49 12.20
CA ILE A 40 14.99 8.46 10.75
C ILE A 40 14.49 9.79 10.21
N TRP A 41 13.58 10.47 10.92
CA TRP A 41 13.11 11.79 10.51
C TRP A 41 14.28 12.79 10.43
N SER A 42 15.18 12.77 11.41
CA SER A 42 16.40 13.59 11.39
C SER A 42 17.34 13.28 10.22
N GLU A 43 17.45 12.02 9.79
CA GLU A 43 18.23 11.67 8.58
C GLU A 43 17.69 12.36 7.31
N PHE A 44 16.39 12.65 7.27
CA PHE A 44 15.76 13.37 6.17
C PHE A 44 15.65 14.89 6.37
N GLY A 45 16.21 15.42 7.47
CA GLY A 45 16.12 16.83 7.86
C GLY A 45 14.71 17.27 8.26
N GLU A 46 13.88 16.34 8.76
CA GLU A 46 12.51 16.61 9.20
C GLU A 46 12.42 16.62 10.73
N ASP A 47 12.31 17.81 11.32
CA ASP A 47 12.20 17.94 12.78
C ASP A 47 10.73 17.88 13.25
N HIS A 48 9.77 18.11 12.35
CA HIS A 48 8.35 18.24 12.67
C HIS A 48 7.49 17.42 11.69
N PRO A 49 7.42 16.08 11.84
CA PRO A 49 6.77 15.19 10.88
C PRO A 49 5.22 15.23 10.92
N TYR A 50 4.63 16.41 11.08
CA TYR A 50 3.20 16.66 11.22
C TYR A 50 2.59 17.35 9.99
N GLY A 51 3.37 17.54 8.93
CA GLY A 51 2.86 18.00 7.63
C GLY A 51 2.10 16.88 6.89
N PRO A 52 1.15 17.22 6.00
CA PRO A 52 0.39 16.23 5.24
C PRO A 52 1.29 15.32 4.39
N ALA A 53 2.41 15.83 3.87
CA ALA A 53 3.39 15.05 3.12
C ALA A 53 4.04 13.90 3.92
N CYS A 54 3.99 13.96 5.26
CA CYS A 54 4.53 12.94 6.15
C CYS A 54 3.55 11.77 6.39
N GLY A 55 2.35 11.82 5.83
CA GLY A 55 1.30 10.85 6.17
C GLY A 55 0.28 10.55 5.07
N LEU A 56 -0.59 9.60 5.41
CA LEU A 56 -1.60 9.01 4.54
C LEU A 56 -2.89 8.75 5.33
N THR A 57 -4.01 8.64 4.62
CA THR A 57 -5.25 8.10 5.19
C THR A 57 -5.55 6.68 4.72
N LEU A 58 -5.76 5.79 5.69
CA LEU A 58 -6.00 4.36 5.48
C LEU A 58 -7.25 3.91 6.25
N SER A 59 -7.82 2.76 5.88
CA SER A 59 -8.74 2.06 6.80
C SER A 59 -7.96 1.56 8.02
N ARG A 60 -8.64 1.22 9.12
CA ARG A 60 -7.97 0.67 10.32
C ARG A 60 -7.16 -0.59 10.02
N ASP A 61 -7.71 -1.49 9.22
CA ASP A 61 -7.02 -2.72 8.82
C ASP A 61 -5.78 -2.43 7.98
N LEU A 62 -5.89 -1.52 7.01
CA LEU A 62 -4.76 -1.14 6.17
C LEU A 62 -3.70 -0.38 6.97
N HIS A 63 -4.08 0.40 7.97
CA HIS A 63 -3.14 1.04 8.89
C HIS A 63 -2.38 0.00 9.73
N ALA A 64 -3.06 -1.02 10.25
CA ALA A 64 -2.39 -2.11 10.96
C ALA A 64 -1.41 -2.87 10.03
N MET A 65 -1.76 -3.09 8.77
CA MET A 65 -0.87 -3.68 7.77
C MET A 65 0.30 -2.77 7.40
N TRP A 66 0.07 -1.45 7.37
CA TRP A 66 1.10 -0.44 7.13
C TRP A 66 2.17 -0.50 8.21
N ASP A 67 1.77 -0.44 9.49
CA ASP A 67 2.69 -0.48 10.64
C ASP A 67 3.50 -1.79 10.73
N GLN A 68 2.96 -2.88 10.18
CA GLN A 68 3.62 -4.20 10.11
C GLN A 68 4.45 -4.38 8.82
N TYR A 69 4.59 -3.32 8.02
CA TYR A 69 5.29 -3.34 6.73
C TYR A 69 4.74 -4.35 5.70
N MET A 70 3.47 -4.77 5.84
CA MET A 70 2.78 -5.71 4.94
C MET A 70 2.18 -5.00 3.71
N LEU A 71 2.13 -3.66 3.74
CA LEU A 71 1.60 -2.78 2.71
C LEU A 71 2.58 -1.63 2.49
N GLY A 72 2.88 -1.33 1.23
CA GLY A 72 3.68 -0.17 0.83
C GLY A 72 3.10 0.54 -0.40
N LEU A 73 3.47 1.80 -0.57
CA LEU A 73 3.25 2.55 -1.79
C LEU A 73 4.62 2.81 -2.46
N TYR A 74 4.72 2.53 -3.75
CA TYR A 74 5.91 2.84 -4.52
C TYR A 74 5.65 4.03 -5.46
N PRO A 75 6.45 5.11 -5.42
CA PRO A 75 6.29 6.24 -6.32
C PRO A 75 6.59 5.84 -7.76
N LEU A 76 5.71 6.19 -8.70
CA LEU A 76 5.87 5.87 -10.12
C LEU A 76 6.47 7.05 -10.88
N GLY A 77 7.50 6.76 -11.68
CA GLY A 77 8.14 7.73 -12.57
C GLY A 77 9.24 8.56 -11.91
N ILE A 78 9.90 9.38 -12.73
CA ILE A 78 10.93 10.35 -12.29
C ILE A 78 10.26 11.67 -11.86
N SER A 79 9.06 11.94 -12.39
CA SER A 79 8.23 13.10 -12.04
C SER A 79 7.50 12.87 -10.72
N LEU A 80 7.58 13.83 -9.80
CA LEU A 80 6.82 13.89 -8.54
C LEU A 80 5.32 14.16 -8.76
N ASP A 81 4.72 13.57 -9.79
CA ASP A 81 3.35 13.84 -10.24
C ASP A 81 2.26 13.27 -9.31
N GLY A 82 2.66 12.73 -8.15
CA GLY A 82 1.74 12.17 -7.17
C GLY A 82 1.13 10.82 -7.57
N ARG A 83 1.76 10.07 -8.48
CA ARG A 83 1.36 8.69 -8.78
C ARG A 83 2.11 7.67 -7.95
N PHE A 84 1.35 6.76 -7.37
CA PHE A 84 1.89 5.69 -6.52
C PHE A 84 1.24 4.35 -6.86
N VAL A 85 2.01 3.26 -6.87
CA VAL A 85 1.46 1.91 -6.97
C VAL A 85 1.35 1.27 -5.60
N VAL A 86 0.21 0.64 -5.32
CA VAL A 86 -0.05 -0.09 -4.08
C VAL A 86 0.56 -1.48 -4.16
N HIS A 87 1.46 -1.83 -3.23
CA HIS A 87 1.99 -3.18 -3.10
C HIS A 87 1.65 -3.78 -1.75
N PHE A 88 0.96 -4.92 -1.78
CA PHE A 88 0.81 -5.82 -0.65
C PHE A 88 1.94 -6.84 -0.67
N PHE A 89 2.76 -6.86 0.37
CA PHE A 89 3.80 -7.86 0.58
C PHE A 89 3.24 -9.13 1.23
N GLN A 90 2.19 -8.97 2.04
CA GLN A 90 1.45 -10.08 2.64
C GLN A 90 -0.05 -9.72 2.72
N PRO A 91 -0.86 -9.98 1.67
CA PRO A 91 -2.29 -9.73 1.73
C PRO A 91 -2.98 -10.75 2.66
N VAL A 92 -3.69 -10.29 3.68
CA VAL A 92 -4.35 -11.16 4.68
C VAL A 92 -5.66 -11.79 4.20
N ASN A 93 -6.25 -11.30 3.10
CA ASN A 93 -7.45 -11.85 2.48
C ASN A 93 -7.56 -11.47 0.99
N ALA A 94 -8.51 -12.09 0.28
CA ALA A 94 -8.76 -11.84 -1.14
C ALA A 94 -9.22 -10.40 -1.44
N HIS A 95 -9.92 -9.76 -0.51
CA HIS A 95 -10.37 -8.38 -0.66
C HIS A 95 -9.18 -7.40 -0.72
N PHE A 96 -8.19 -7.52 0.15
CA PHE A 96 -7.01 -6.67 0.09
C PHE A 96 -6.10 -7.01 -1.08
N ARG A 97 -5.99 -8.29 -1.43
CA ARG A 97 -5.22 -8.73 -2.59
C ARG A 97 -5.68 -8.08 -3.89
N SER A 98 -6.97 -7.78 -4.05
CA SER A 98 -7.50 -7.16 -5.27
C SER A 98 -7.02 -5.71 -5.49
N PHE A 99 -6.50 -5.05 -4.45
CA PHE A 99 -5.90 -3.71 -4.56
C PHE A 99 -4.40 -3.75 -4.82
N HIS A 100 -3.76 -4.91 -4.82
CA HIS A 100 -2.35 -5.02 -5.21
C HIS A 100 -2.17 -4.60 -6.67
N GLY A 101 -1.21 -3.73 -6.95
CA GLY A 101 -0.96 -3.14 -8.27
C GLY A 101 -1.88 -1.96 -8.60
N LEU A 102 -2.79 -1.55 -7.71
CA LEU A 102 -3.60 -0.36 -7.92
C LEU A 102 -2.71 0.88 -8.05
N VAL A 103 -2.94 1.66 -9.11
CA VAL A 103 -2.32 2.97 -9.27
C VAL A 103 -3.19 4.04 -8.61
N LEU A 104 -2.60 4.76 -7.66
CA LEU A 104 -3.15 5.96 -7.05
C LEU A 104 -2.76 7.15 -7.92
N GLU A 105 -3.72 7.69 -8.67
CA GLU A 105 -3.53 8.90 -9.48
C GLU A 105 -3.47 10.17 -8.61
N ARG A 106 -2.88 11.24 -9.13
CA ARG A 106 -2.81 12.57 -8.48
C ARG A 106 -4.17 13.07 -7.97
N SER A 107 -5.24 12.76 -8.70
CA SER A 107 -6.63 13.12 -8.38
C SER A 107 -7.19 12.41 -7.13
N ARG A 108 -6.47 11.42 -6.58
CA ARG A 108 -6.75 10.82 -5.28
C ARG A 108 -6.57 11.83 -4.14
N PHE A 109 -5.69 12.82 -4.33
CA PHE A 109 -5.33 13.86 -3.35
C PHE A 109 -6.03 15.17 -3.70
N ARG A 110 -6.95 15.61 -2.84
CA ARG A 110 -7.77 16.82 -2.96
C ARG A 110 -7.04 18.05 -2.41
N THR A 111 -5.88 18.32 -2.97
CA THR A 111 -5.09 19.53 -2.70
C THR A 111 -4.60 20.10 -4.02
N THR A 112 -4.47 21.42 -4.10
CA THR A 112 -3.80 22.12 -5.21
C THR A 112 -2.32 22.35 -4.92
N ASN A 113 -1.88 22.12 -3.69
CA ASN A 113 -0.49 22.24 -3.28
C ASN A 113 0.21 20.88 -3.40
N ASP A 114 1.12 20.72 -4.35
CA ASP A 114 1.85 19.47 -4.54
C ASP A 114 2.82 19.16 -3.39
N ASP A 115 3.22 20.17 -2.60
CA ASP A 115 4.02 19.97 -1.39
C ASP A 115 3.25 19.24 -0.28
N ASP A 116 1.92 19.13 -0.40
CA ASP A 116 1.10 18.35 0.54
C ASP A 116 1.06 16.85 0.17
N LEU A 117 1.57 16.47 -1.00
CA LEU A 117 1.58 15.07 -1.44
C LEU A 117 2.55 14.24 -0.59
N PRO A 118 2.30 12.93 -0.43
CA PRO A 118 3.25 12.04 0.22
C PRO A 118 4.65 12.14 -0.39
N TYR A 119 5.64 12.53 0.40
CA TYR A 119 7.00 12.67 -0.14
C TYR A 119 7.57 11.32 -0.53
N ALA A 120 8.06 11.24 -1.78
CA ALA A 120 8.61 10.02 -2.35
C ALA A 120 9.76 9.43 -1.51
N LYS A 121 10.62 10.28 -0.91
CA LYS A 121 11.72 9.82 -0.04
C LYS A 121 11.23 9.03 1.18
N TYR A 122 10.14 9.46 1.82
CA TYR A 122 9.56 8.76 2.97
C TYR A 122 8.90 7.45 2.55
N LEU A 123 8.19 7.47 1.41
CA LEU A 123 7.58 6.26 0.85
C LEU A 123 8.62 5.22 0.45
N LEU A 124 9.73 5.64 -0.17
CA LEU A 124 10.83 4.74 -0.53
C LEU A 124 11.51 4.15 0.72
N TRP A 125 11.69 4.93 1.78
CA TRP A 125 12.15 4.40 3.06
C TRP A 125 11.20 3.33 3.59
N HIS A 126 9.90 3.61 3.66
CA HIS A 126 8.89 2.65 4.14
C HIS A 126 8.88 1.39 3.27
N TYR A 127 8.89 1.57 1.96
CA TYR A 127 8.94 0.49 0.99
C TYR A 127 10.18 -0.39 1.16
N SER A 128 11.34 0.20 1.46
CA SER A 128 12.55 -0.57 1.78
C SER A 128 12.37 -1.42 3.04
N GLN A 129 11.65 -0.94 4.07
CA GLN A 129 11.32 -1.74 5.25
C GLN A 129 10.37 -2.89 4.90
N CYS A 130 9.37 -2.66 4.04
CA CYS A 130 8.51 -3.73 3.53
C CYS A 130 9.32 -4.82 2.82
N VAL A 131 10.19 -4.43 1.89
CA VAL A 131 11.07 -5.34 1.15
C VAL A 131 11.98 -6.11 2.11
N MET A 132 12.67 -5.44 3.01
CA MET A 132 13.62 -6.08 3.94
C MET A 132 12.94 -7.01 4.94
N THR A 133 11.75 -6.67 5.40
CA THR A 133 10.96 -7.54 6.29
C THR A 133 10.56 -8.84 5.59
N HIS A 134 10.23 -8.79 4.30
CA HIS A 134 9.71 -9.94 3.55
C HIS A 134 10.77 -10.68 2.71
N LEU A 135 11.93 -10.08 2.42
CA LEU A 135 13.08 -10.77 1.82
C LEU A 135 13.83 -11.66 2.82
N ARG A 136 13.70 -11.39 4.13
CA ARG A 136 14.30 -12.22 5.19
C ARG A 136 13.59 -13.57 5.39
N GLY A 137 12.55 -13.87 4.60
CA GLY A 137 11.88 -15.17 4.51
C GLY A 137 11.83 -15.67 3.06
N ILE A 138 12.38 -16.86 2.84
CA ILE A 138 12.47 -17.66 1.60
C ILE A 138 11.12 -17.75 0.81
N PRO A 139 11.16 -18.13 -0.48
CA PRO A 139 10.59 -17.43 -1.65
C PRO A 139 9.06 -17.47 -1.76
N VAL A 140 8.49 -16.59 -2.61
CA VAL A 140 7.14 -16.78 -3.14
C VAL A 140 7.09 -18.15 -3.83
N ALA A 141 6.18 -19.04 -3.42
CA ALA A 141 5.98 -20.30 -4.12
C ALA A 141 5.75 -20.00 -5.61
N GLU A 142 6.65 -20.47 -6.47
CA GLU A 142 6.44 -20.33 -7.91
C GLU A 142 5.10 -20.99 -8.26
N PRO A 143 4.23 -20.33 -9.05
CA PRO A 143 3.13 -21.05 -9.65
C PRO A 143 3.75 -22.19 -10.45
N ARG A 144 3.45 -23.44 -10.06
CA ARG A 144 3.92 -24.60 -10.82
C ARG A 144 3.56 -24.36 -12.29
N PRO A 145 4.50 -24.52 -13.23
CA PRO A 145 4.15 -24.56 -14.64
C PRO A 145 3.04 -25.59 -14.80
N VAL A 146 1.87 -25.16 -15.28
CA VAL A 146 0.85 -26.12 -15.70
C VAL A 146 1.45 -26.82 -16.92
N HIS A 147 1.92 -28.05 -16.72
CA HIS A 147 2.41 -28.85 -17.83
C HIS A 147 1.22 -29.09 -18.78
N PRO A 148 1.40 -28.94 -20.11
CA PRO A 148 0.30 -29.13 -21.07
C PRO A 148 -0.39 -30.51 -21.00
N VAL A 149 0.26 -31.49 -20.37
CA VAL A 149 -0.26 -32.85 -20.20
C VAL A 149 -1.33 -32.97 -19.11
N ASP A 150 -1.43 -32.04 -18.16
CA ASP A 150 -2.43 -32.08 -17.09
C ASP A 150 -3.83 -31.60 -17.54
N ARG A 151 -4.00 -31.25 -18.82
CA ARG A 151 -5.28 -30.79 -19.39
C ARG A 151 -6.17 -31.89 -19.96
N PHE A 152 -5.73 -33.16 -19.97
CA PHE A 152 -6.47 -34.24 -20.64
C PHE A 152 -7.14 -35.27 -19.72
N ASP A 153 -6.94 -35.24 -18.41
CA ASP A 153 -7.51 -36.25 -17.50
C ASP A 153 -8.83 -35.81 -16.82
N ALA A 154 -9.71 -35.16 -17.57
CA ALA A 154 -11.08 -34.92 -17.11
C ALA A 154 -12.08 -34.97 -18.28
N LEU A 155 -12.18 -36.15 -18.91
CA LEU A 155 -13.42 -36.52 -19.61
C LEU A 155 -14.30 -37.32 -18.62
N PRO A 156 -15.55 -36.88 -18.34
CA PRO A 156 -16.47 -37.64 -17.51
C PRO A 156 -16.86 -38.97 -18.17
N PRO A 157 -17.16 -40.02 -17.39
CA PRO A 157 -17.49 -41.33 -17.94
C PRO A 157 -18.93 -41.34 -18.45
N SER A 158 -19.13 -40.93 -19.70
CA SER A 158 -20.34 -41.28 -20.45
C SER A 158 -20.01 -41.35 -21.94
N VAL A 159 -19.50 -42.50 -22.38
CA VAL A 159 -19.94 -43.30 -23.54
C VAL A 159 -18.94 -44.45 -23.64
N ALA A 160 -19.23 -45.54 -22.94
CA ALA A 160 -18.65 -46.85 -23.19
C ALA A 160 -19.78 -47.87 -23.07
N ALA A 161 -20.63 -47.90 -24.10
CA ALA A 161 -21.54 -49.00 -24.34
C ALA A 161 -21.52 -49.31 -25.85
N SER A 162 -20.79 -50.39 -26.16
CA SER A 162 -20.96 -51.29 -27.30
C SER A 162 -20.63 -50.79 -28.71
N LEU A 163 -19.72 -51.55 -29.34
CA LEU A 163 -19.67 -51.99 -30.75
C LEU A 163 -20.11 -51.00 -31.84
#